data_AF-A0A7W0GIR0-F1
#
_entry.id   AF-A0A7W0GIR0-F1
#
_cell.length_a   1.000
_cell.length_b   1.000
_cell.length_c   1.000
_cell.angle_alpha   90.00
_cell.angle_beta   90.00
_cell.angle_gamma   90.00
#
_symmetry.space_group_name_H-M   'P 1'
#
loop_
_entity.id
_entity.type
_entity.pdbx_description
1 polymer ?
#
loop_
_entity_poly.entity_id
_entity_poly.type
_entity_poly.pdbx_seq_one_letter_code
_entity_poly.pdbx_strand_id
1 'polypeptide(L)'
;MSKRTAAWFLVITLALMVAGVLLSLGRESVYDTSLYGLVLPGVLAGSGALVARAHPANPIGWLFCGFALFTALAELAEGYGHYAIDSGLPGGVWGEWVISWSWI
;
A
#
# COMPACT_ATOMS: atom_id res chain seq x y z
N MET A 1 15.29 -10.67 -12.80
CA MET A 1 13.91 -10.91 -12.30
C MET A 1 12.96 -11.05 -13.48
N SER A 2 11.96 -11.94 -13.40
CA SER A 2 11.07 -12.25 -14.53
C SER A 2 9.87 -11.27 -14.60
N LYS A 3 9.26 -11.10 -15.79
CA LYS A 3 8.03 -10.29 -15.98
C LYS A 3 6.90 -10.69 -15.02
N ARG A 4 6.84 -11.96 -14.61
CA ARG A 4 5.86 -12.48 -13.64
C ARG A 4 6.04 -11.84 -12.27
N THR A 5 7.28 -11.56 -11.87
CA THR A 5 7.58 -10.94 -10.57
C THR A 5 7.00 -9.52 -10.51
N ALA A 6 7.16 -8.71 -11.56
CA ALA A 6 6.59 -7.35 -11.61
C ALA A 6 5.04 -7.37 -11.58
N ALA A 7 4.43 -8.34 -12.26
CA ALA A 7 2.97 -8.52 -12.21
C ALA A 7 2.48 -8.89 -10.80
N TRP A 8 3.21 -9.73 -10.08
CA TRP A 8 2.89 -10.07 -8.69
C TRP A 8 2.97 -8.87 -7.75
N PHE A 9 4.00 -8.02 -7.88
CA PHE A 9 4.08 -6.79 -7.10
C PHE A 9 2.84 -5.92 -7.32
N LEU A 10 2.45 -5.70 -8.58
CA LEU A 10 1.26 -4.92 -8.90
C LEU A 10 -0.02 -5.53 -8.31
N VAL A 11 -0.24 -6.83 -8.49
CA VAL A 11 -1.45 -7.51 -7.99
C VAL A 11 -1.52 -7.47 -6.47
N ILE A 12 -0.41 -7.73 -5.78
CA ILE A 12 -0.36 -7.70 -4.32
C ILE A 12 -0.62 -6.28 -3.82
N THR A 13 0.03 -5.27 -4.40
CA THR A 13 -0.21 -3.86 -4.02
C THR A 13 -1.67 -3.48 -4.22
N LEU A 14 -2.28 -3.81 -5.37
CA LEU A 14 -3.69 -3.52 -5.61
C LEU A 14 -4.62 -4.22 -4.60
N ALA A 15 -4.32 -5.48 -4.25
CA ALA A 15 -5.11 -6.21 -3.26
C ALA A 15 -5.02 -5.56 -1.87
N LEU A 16 -3.83 -5.12 -1.47
CA LEU A 16 -3.61 -4.41 -0.20
C LEU A 16 -4.33 -3.06 -0.19
N MET A 17 -4.26 -2.30 -1.29
CA MET A 17 -4.99 -1.03 -1.43
C MET A 17 -6.50 -1.22 -1.25
N VAL A 18 -7.08 -2.23 -1.93
CA VAL A 18 -8.51 -2.51 -1.79
C VAL A 18 -8.86 -2.90 -0.35
N ALA A 19 -8.05 -3.74 0.29
CA ALA A 19 -8.27 -4.13 1.68
C ALA A 19 -8.16 -2.95 2.65
N GLY A 20 -7.13 -2.11 2.51
CA GLY A 20 -6.92 -0.92 3.33
C GLY A 20 -8.09 0.06 3.21
N VAL A 21 -8.46 0.41 1.97
CA VAL A 21 -9.59 1.32 1.71
C VAL A 21 -10.88 0.80 2.34
N LEU A 22 -11.19 -0.49 2.20
CA LEU A 22 -12.40 -1.08 2.81
C LEU A 22 -12.41 -0.98 4.34
N LEU A 23 -11.24 -1.10 4.98
CA LEU A 23 -11.11 -0.96 6.43
C LEU A 23 -11.21 0.51 6.86
N SER A 24 -10.63 1.43 6.10
CA SER A 24 -10.65 2.88 6.36
C SER A 24 -12.00 3.54 6.09
N LEU A 25 -12.93 2.87 5.40
CA LEU A 25 -14.27 3.41 5.09
C LEU A 25 -15.00 3.88 6.35
N GLY A 26 -15.26 5.19 6.42
CA GLY A 26 -15.98 5.84 7.52
C GLY A 26 -15.14 6.06 8.78
N ARG A 27 -13.83 5.75 8.74
CA ARG A 27 -12.88 5.91 9.86
C ARG A 27 -11.86 7.02 9.60
N GLU A 28 -11.51 7.22 8.33
CA GLU A 28 -10.56 8.24 7.90
C GLU A 28 -11.20 9.34 7.05
N SER A 29 -10.45 10.42 6.87
CA SER A 29 -10.81 11.46 5.91
C SER A 29 -10.79 10.91 4.49
N VAL A 30 -11.83 11.20 3.71
CA VAL A 30 -11.92 10.80 2.29
C VAL A 30 -10.71 11.28 1.50
N TYR A 31 -10.19 12.47 1.81
CA TYR A 31 -9.01 13.00 1.15
C TYR A 31 -7.79 12.11 1.39
N ASP A 32 -7.61 11.66 2.63
CA ASP A 32 -6.46 10.88 3.09
C ASP A 32 -6.45 9.50 2.45
N THR A 33 -7.54 8.74 2.62
CA THR A 33 -7.73 7.42 2.00
C THR A 33 -7.64 7.48 0.47
N SER A 34 -8.10 8.57 -0.16
CA SER A 34 -8.00 8.73 -1.61
C SER A 34 -6.57 8.99 -2.08
N LEU A 35 -5.83 9.85 -1.38
CA LEU A 35 -4.49 10.26 -1.79
C LEU A 35 -3.48 9.16 -1.47
N TYR A 36 -3.46 8.69 -0.23
CA TYR A 36 -2.45 7.77 0.28
C TYR A 36 -2.85 6.31 0.12
N GLY A 37 -4.13 5.97 0.32
CA GLY A 37 -4.65 4.61 0.13
C GLY A 37 -4.83 4.18 -1.33
N LEU A 38 -5.09 5.14 -2.25
CA LEU A 38 -5.39 4.85 -3.66
C LEU A 38 -4.38 5.44 -4.65
N VAL A 39 -4.30 6.77 -4.72
CA VAL A 39 -3.58 7.45 -5.81
C VAL A 39 -2.08 7.17 -5.74
N LEU A 40 -1.45 7.41 -4.61
CA LEU A 40 0.00 7.26 -4.44
C LEU A 40 0.49 5.82 -4.72
N PRO A 41 0.03 4.77 -4.01
CA PRO A 41 0.45 3.39 -4.27
C PRO A 41 0.05 2.93 -5.67
N GLY A 42 -1.10 3.35 -6.19
CA GLY A 42 -1.55 2.99 -7.54
C GLY A 42 -0.63 3.53 -8.63
N VAL A 43 -0.24 4.80 -8.54
CA VAL A 43 0.69 5.44 -9.49
C VAL A 43 2.08 4.81 -9.40
N LEU A 44 2.59 4.59 -8.19
CA LEU A 44 3.90 3.96 -7.96
C LEU A 44 3.93 2.51 -8.45
N ALA A 45 2.91 1.71 -8.14
CA ALA A 45 2.82 0.32 -8.58
C ALA A 45 2.68 0.22 -10.09
N GLY A 46 1.82 1.04 -10.70
CA GLY A 46 1.59 1.06 -12.14
C GLY A 46 2.85 1.47 -12.91
N SER A 47 3.47 2.58 -12.52
CA SER A 47 4.71 3.07 -13.15
C SER A 47 5.88 2.11 -12.89
N GLY A 48 6.06 1.63 -11.67
CA GLY A 48 7.10 0.66 -11.30
C GLY A 48 6.98 -0.65 -12.06
N ALA A 49 5.78 -1.23 -12.13
CA ALA A 49 5.54 -2.48 -12.85
C ALA A 49 5.76 -2.32 -14.36
N LEU A 50 5.38 -1.16 -14.93
CA LEU A 50 5.62 -0.85 -16.34
C LEU A 50 7.12 -0.75 -16.63
N VAL A 51 7.87 -0.01 -15.83
CA VAL A 51 9.34 0.14 -15.97
C VAL A 51 10.05 -1.19 -15.74
N ALA A 52 9.72 -1.92 -14.68
CA ALA A 52 10.34 -3.22 -14.37
C ALA A 52 10.05 -4.28 -15.44
N ARG A 53 8.87 -4.21 -16.09
CA ARG A 53 8.51 -5.11 -17.20
C ARG A 53 9.27 -4.77 -18.49
N ALA A 54 9.42 -3.49 -18.82
CA ALA A 54 10.10 -3.02 -20.03
C ALA A 54 11.63 -3.09 -19.91
N HIS A 55 12.16 -2.73 -18.74
CA HIS A 55 13.59 -2.63 -18.44
C HIS A 55 13.93 -3.34 -17.13
N PRO A 56 13.92 -4.69 -17.09
CA PRO A 56 14.08 -5.46 -15.85
C PRO A 56 15.45 -5.31 -15.17
N ALA A 57 16.46 -4.83 -15.89
CA ALA A 57 17.79 -4.51 -15.35
C ALA A 57 17.85 -3.11 -14.71
N ASN A 58 16.84 -2.26 -14.91
CA ASN A 58 16.77 -0.94 -14.30
C ASN A 58 16.23 -1.06 -12.86
N PRO A 59 17.01 -0.72 -11.83
CA PRO A 59 16.59 -0.83 -10.44
C PRO A 59 15.43 0.10 -10.08
N ILE A 60 15.24 1.22 -10.79
CA ILE A 60 14.20 2.23 -10.48
C ILE A 60 12.79 1.63 -10.54
N GLY A 61 12.50 0.78 -11.53
CA GLY A 61 11.19 0.13 -11.64
C GLY A 61 10.88 -0.78 -10.44
N TRP A 62 11.91 -1.49 -9.95
CA TRP A 62 11.78 -2.33 -8.75
C TRP A 62 11.67 -1.51 -7.48
N LEU A 63 12.39 -0.39 -7.37
CA LEU A 63 12.25 0.55 -6.24
C LEU A 63 10.83 1.09 -6.16
N PHE A 64 10.23 1.49 -7.29
CA PHE A 64 8.84 1.96 -7.31
C PHE A 64 7.84 0.86 -6.94
N CYS A 65 8.06 -0.38 -7.40
CA CYS A 65 7.23 -1.53 -6.97
C CYS A 65 7.34 -1.77 -5.46
N GLY A 66 8.56 -1.74 -4.92
CA GLY A 66 8.80 -1.93 -3.48
C GLY A 66 8.19 -0.81 -2.65
N PHE A 67 8.32 0.44 -3.09
CA PHE A 67 7.76 1.59 -2.41
C PHE A 67 6.23 1.57 -2.43
N ALA A 68 5.61 1.24 -3.57
CA ALA A 68 4.17 1.07 -3.66
C ALA A 68 3.62 -0.04 -2.74
N LEU A 69 4.37 -1.15 -2.62
CA LEU A 69 4.02 -2.23 -1.70
C LEU A 69 4.12 -1.78 -0.25
N PHE A 70 5.18 -1.06 0.10
CA PHE A 70 5.35 -0.51 1.44
C PHE A 70 4.23 0.47 1.82
N THR A 71 3.91 1.43 0.95
CA THR A 71 2.83 2.39 1.24
C THR A 71 1.48 1.68 1.37
N ALA A 72 1.14 0.75 0.48
CA ALA A 72 -0.11 0.00 0.61
C ALA A 72 -0.18 -0.88 1.87
N LEU A 73 0.95 -1.39 2.36
CA LEU A 73 1.01 -2.10 3.65
C LEU A 73 0.80 -1.16 4.84
N ALA A 74 1.36 0.05 4.78
CA ALA A 74 1.20 1.04 5.83
C ALA A 74 -0.26 1.50 5.96
N GLU A 75 -0.91 1.82 4.83
CA GLU A 75 -2.33 2.18 4.78
C GLU A 75 -3.24 1.04 5.24
N LEU A 76 -2.91 -0.21 4.88
CA LEU A 76 -3.63 -1.37 5.40
C LEU A 76 -3.49 -1.49 6.93
N ALA A 77 -2.30 -1.22 7.46
CA ALA A 77 -2.03 -1.28 8.89
C ALA A 77 -2.80 -0.19 9.65
N GLU A 78 -2.89 1.02 9.10
CA GLU A 78 -3.69 2.13 9.64
C GLU A 78 -5.19 1.80 9.64
N GLY A 79 -5.74 1.43 8.47
CA GLY A 79 -7.15 1.05 8.36
C GLY A 79 -7.52 -0.12 9.27
N TYR A 80 -6.64 -1.13 9.39
CA TYR A 80 -6.81 -2.21 10.37
C TYR A 80 -6.71 -1.70 11.81
N GLY A 81 -5.80 -0.77 12.10
CA GLY A 81 -5.62 -0.14 13.40
C GLY A 81 -6.91 0.47 13.91
N HIS A 82 -7.52 1.32 13.09
CA HIS A 82 -8.82 1.94 13.39
C HIS A 82 -9.94 0.90 13.52
N TYR A 83 -10.05 -0.04 12.57
CA TYR A 83 -11.05 -1.11 12.63
C TYR A 83 -10.94 -1.96 13.91
N ALA A 84 -9.72 -2.27 14.33
CA ALA A 84 -9.46 -3.08 15.50
C ALA A 84 -9.82 -2.35 16.81
N ILE A 85 -9.54 -1.05 16.89
CA ILE A 85 -9.94 -0.22 18.03
C ILE A 85 -11.46 -0.16 18.15
N ASP A 86 -12.17 0.11 17.05
CA ASP A 86 -13.64 0.16 17.03
C ASP A 86 -14.29 -1.17 17.39
N SER A 87 -13.69 -2.27 16.94
CA SER A 87 -14.24 -3.62 17.07
C SER A 87 -13.76 -4.37 18.33
N GLY A 88 -12.90 -3.75 19.15
CA GLY A 88 -12.27 -4.40 20.31
C GLY A 88 -11.34 -5.57 19.95
N LEU A 89 -10.76 -5.57 18.76
CA LEU A 89 -9.83 -6.60 18.28
C LEU A 89 -8.39 -6.27 18.70
N PRO A 90 -7.53 -7.29 18.86
CA PRO A 90 -6.12 -7.06 19.13
C PRO A 90 -5.41 -6.43 17.92
N GLY A 91 -4.36 -5.66 18.20
CA GLY A 91 -3.48 -5.15 17.15
C GLY A 91 -3.71 -3.69 16.75
N GLY A 92 -4.70 -3.00 17.32
CA GLY A 92 -4.98 -1.59 17.01
C GLY A 92 -3.74 -0.68 17.09
N VAL A 93 -3.06 -0.70 18.25
CA VAL A 93 -1.83 0.09 18.51
C VAL A 93 -0.67 -0.29 17.57
N TRP A 94 -0.61 -1.54 17.11
CA TRP A 94 0.43 -1.96 16.17
C TRP A 94 0.21 -1.35 14.79
N GLY A 95 -1.04 -1.20 14.35
CA GLY A 95 -1.39 -0.48 13.12
C GLY A 95 -0.89 0.96 13.14
N GLU A 96 -1.24 1.68 14.22
CA GLU A 96 -0.80 3.05 14.50
C GLU A 96 0.74 3.17 14.58
N TRP A 97 1.41 2.18 15.17
CA TRP A 97 2.87 2.17 15.23
C TRP A 97 3.48 2.02 13.84
N VAL A 98 2.96 1.14 12.97
CA VAL A 98 3.48 0.96 11.60
C VAL A 98 3.33 2.24 10.78
N ILE A 99 2.16 2.90 10.82
CA ILE A 99 1.96 4.16 10.09
C ILE A 99 2.83 5.29 10.64
N SER A 100 3.19 5.27 11.92
CA SER A 100 4.12 6.28 12.47
C SER A 100 5.51 6.29 11.80
N TRP A 101 5.89 5.21 11.10
CA TRP A 101 7.14 5.11 10.33
C TRP A 101 6.95 5.33 8.82
N SER A 102 5.70 5.40 8.33
CA SER A 102 5.45 5.64 6.90
C SER A 102 5.82 7.07 6.49
N TRP A 103 5.71 8.00 7.45
CA TRP A 103 6.15 9.38 7.38
C TRP A 103 7.64 9.50 7.74
N ILE A 104 8.53 9.16 6.81
CA ILE A 104 9.80 9.90 6.73
C ILE A 104 9.49 11.32 6.25
#